data_AF-A0A7X7TVE8-F1
#
_entry.id   AF-A0A7X7TVE8-F1
#
_cell.length_a   1.000
_cell.length_b   1.000
_cell.length_c   1.000
_cell.angle_alpha   90.00
_cell.angle_beta   90.00
_cell.angle_gamma   90.00
#
_symmetry.space_group_name_H-M   'P 1'
#
loop_
_entity.id
_entity.type
_entity.pdbx_description
1 polymer ?
#
loop_
_entity_poly.entity_id
_entity_poly.type
_entity_poly.pdbx_seq_one_letter_code
_entity_poly.pdbx_strand_id
1 'polypeptide(L)'
;MRIVCDKIKKRTSQAMTEVVLLFPVFIIILFFTAKIFAVLVLIQKMEIAAYYSARRWQLESHLSTQYANGWDESFLKKDIKDKVAEYIGFNSSSVKKFLNLQDSGLELDVQRTQVWNVVTIRVRTNPAGIALLCKYPKQAVCVDQFQNKYCDSGYDYICTGGKALEVVKYVPNRDRPIAFVLPGLQD
;
A
#
# COMPACT_ATOMS: atom_id res chain seq x y z
N MET A 1 31.97 73.78 -6.24
CA MET A 1 32.15 72.42 -5.72
C MET A 1 30.78 71.87 -5.32
N ARG A 2 30.14 71.04 -6.16
CA ARG A 2 28.82 70.44 -5.87
C ARG A 2 29.06 68.97 -5.56
N ILE A 3 28.84 68.58 -4.30
CA ILE A 3 28.88 67.18 -3.87
C ILE A 3 27.55 66.55 -4.27
N VAL A 4 27.59 65.65 -5.25
CA VAL A 4 26.44 64.85 -5.66
C VAL A 4 26.29 63.72 -4.64
N CYS A 5 25.28 63.82 -3.78
CA CYS A 5 24.87 62.71 -2.92
C CYS A 5 24.14 61.68 -3.78
N ASP A 6 24.84 60.62 -4.19
CA ASP A 6 24.23 59.43 -4.77
C ASP A 6 23.34 58.76 -3.72
N LYS A 7 22.01 58.81 -3.95
CA LYS A 7 21.04 58.03 -3.19
C LYS A 7 21.21 56.55 -3.56
N ILE A 8 22.00 55.83 -2.78
CA ILE A 8 22.03 54.36 -2.79
C ILE A 8 20.64 53.88 -2.34
N LYS A 9 19.78 53.53 -3.30
CA LYS A 9 18.48 52.93 -3.06
C LYS A 9 18.72 51.49 -2.58
N LYS A 10 18.81 51.29 -1.26
CA LYS A 10 18.77 49.95 -0.63
C LYS A 10 17.49 49.26 -1.10
N ARG A 11 17.60 48.25 -1.97
CA ARG A 11 16.51 47.29 -2.20
C ARG A 11 16.39 46.44 -0.93
N THR A 12 15.49 46.82 -0.04
CA THR A 12 15.15 46.03 1.14
C THR A 12 14.37 44.79 0.72
N SER A 13 15.00 43.62 0.96
CA SER A 13 14.43 42.28 1.15
C SER A 13 13.07 41.97 0.53
N GLN A 14 13.06 41.67 -0.78
CA GLN A 14 11.96 40.93 -1.43
C GLN A 14 12.12 39.40 -1.28
N ALA A 15 13.28 38.93 -0.78
CA ALA A 15 13.56 37.50 -0.61
C ALA A 15 12.81 36.85 0.57
N MET A 16 12.38 37.63 1.57
CA MET A 16 11.69 37.07 2.74
C MET A 16 10.23 36.70 2.44
N THR A 17 9.57 37.37 1.50
CA THR A 17 8.14 37.11 1.18
C THR A 17 7.94 35.88 0.28
N GLU A 18 8.92 35.56 -0.56
CA GLU A 18 8.86 34.37 -1.43
C GLU A 18 9.10 33.08 -0.63
N VAL A 19 10.02 33.10 0.35
CA VAL A 19 10.30 31.96 1.25
C VAL A 19 9.10 31.63 2.15
N VAL A 20 8.33 32.65 2.59
CA VAL A 20 7.13 32.47 3.41
C VAL A 20 5.98 31.79 2.65
N LEU A 21 5.88 32.01 1.34
CA LEU A 21 4.93 31.31 0.46
C LEU A 21 5.40 29.91 0.09
N LEU A 22 6.72 29.70 -0.03
CA LEU A 22 7.29 28.39 -0.35
C LEU A 22 7.17 27.39 0.80
N PHE A 23 7.24 27.85 2.05
CA PHE A 23 7.24 26.99 3.23
C PHE A 23 5.96 26.14 3.37
N PRO A 24 4.73 26.70 3.29
CA PRO A 24 3.50 25.91 3.30
C PRO A 24 3.41 24.90 2.15
N VAL A 25 3.86 25.29 0.96
CA VAL A 25 3.87 24.42 -0.23
C VAL A 25 4.82 23.24 -0.02
N PHE A 26 6.01 23.50 0.52
CA PHE A 26 6.98 22.47 0.86
C PHE A 26 6.44 21.46 1.89
N ILE A 27 5.76 21.94 2.93
CA ILE A 27 5.12 21.08 3.94
C ILE A 27 4.06 20.17 3.30
N ILE A 28 3.22 20.71 2.40
CA ILE A 28 2.22 19.94 1.67
C ILE A 28 2.89 18.83 0.85
N ILE A 29 3.95 19.15 0.10
CA ILE A 29 4.70 18.18 -0.71
C ILE A 29 5.28 17.07 0.18
N LEU A 30 5.87 17.42 1.33
CA LEU A 30 6.40 16.43 2.28
C LEU A 30 5.33 15.46 2.80
N PHE A 31 4.13 15.95 3.09
CA PHE A 31 3.03 15.08 3.51
C PHE A 31 2.59 14.12 2.39
N PHE A 32 2.54 14.60 1.14
CA PHE A 32 2.23 13.75 -0.01
C PHE A 32 3.30 12.68 -0.23
N THR A 33 4.58 13.06 -0.25
CA THR A 33 5.68 12.10 -0.46
C THR A 33 5.75 11.07 0.66
N ALA A 34 5.55 11.46 1.91
CA ALA A 34 5.47 10.54 3.04
C ALA A 34 4.33 9.52 2.89
N LYS A 35 3.16 9.95 2.42
CA LYS A 35 2.02 9.04 2.19
C LYS A 35 2.21 8.15 0.98
N ILE A 36 2.83 8.64 -0.09
CA ILE A 36 3.21 7.80 -1.24
C ILE A 36 4.22 6.73 -0.81
N PHE A 37 5.24 7.11 -0.03
CA PHE A 37 6.22 6.18 0.52
C PHE A 37 5.57 5.11 1.41
N ALA A 38 4.61 5.50 2.26
CA ALA A 38 3.85 4.55 3.07
C ALA A 38 3.12 3.49 2.22
N VAL A 39 2.51 3.90 1.10
CA VAL A 39 1.84 2.98 0.18
C VAL A 39 2.84 2.00 -0.47
N LEU A 40 4.01 2.49 -0.89
CA LEU A 40 5.04 1.65 -1.48
C LEU A 40 5.55 0.59 -0.49
N VAL A 41 5.82 1.00 0.77
CA VAL A 41 6.24 0.07 1.83
C VAL A 41 5.15 -0.96 2.11
N LEU A 42 3.87 -0.56 2.09
CA LEU A 42 2.76 -1.48 2.27
C LEU A 42 2.71 -2.55 1.16
N ILE A 43 2.84 -2.15 -0.11
CA ILE A 43 2.86 -3.08 -1.25
C ILE A 43 4.02 -4.06 -1.12
N GLN A 44 5.22 -3.58 -0.79
CA GLN A 44 6.39 -4.46 -0.60
C GLN A 44 6.19 -5.46 0.53
N LYS A 45 5.61 -5.02 1.67
CA LYS A 45 5.26 -5.91 2.77
C LYS A 45 4.21 -6.94 2.36
N MET A 46 3.19 -6.52 1.61
CA MET A 46 2.16 -7.43 1.10
C MET A 46 2.73 -8.47 0.13
N GLU A 47 3.67 -8.09 -0.74
CA GLU A 47 4.33 -9.02 -1.67
C GLU A 47 5.11 -10.12 -0.93
N ILE A 48 5.91 -9.74 0.07
CA ILE A 48 6.69 -10.69 0.88
C ILE A 48 5.73 -11.57 1.70
N ALA A 49 4.69 -10.98 2.30
CA ALA A 49 3.68 -11.72 3.04
C ALA A 49 2.93 -12.73 2.17
N ALA A 50 2.59 -12.34 0.94
CA ALA A 50 1.91 -13.21 -0.02
C ALA A 50 2.80 -14.37 -0.47
N TYR A 51 4.11 -14.12 -0.64
CA TYR A 51 5.06 -15.19 -0.93
C TYR A 51 5.21 -16.16 0.25
N TYR A 52 5.30 -15.64 1.47
CA TYR A 52 5.37 -16.46 2.68
C TYR A 52 4.11 -17.32 2.87
N SER A 53 2.92 -16.72 2.79
CA SER A 53 1.64 -17.42 2.97
C SER A 53 1.44 -18.50 1.91
N ALA A 54 1.76 -18.18 0.65
CA ALA A 54 1.80 -19.12 -0.47
C ALA A 54 2.66 -20.35 -0.17
N ARG A 55 3.93 -20.12 0.22
CA ARG A 55 4.87 -21.22 0.48
C ARG A 55 4.48 -22.03 1.71
N ARG A 56 4.03 -21.37 2.78
CA ARG A 56 3.56 -22.02 4.01
C ARG A 56 2.36 -22.92 3.74
N TRP A 57 1.38 -22.41 2.98
CA TRP A 57 0.22 -23.19 2.56
C TRP A 57 0.63 -24.40 1.72
N GLN A 58 1.56 -24.25 0.79
CA GLN A 58 2.06 -25.35 -0.03
C GLN A 58 2.63 -26.51 0.79
N LEU A 59 3.43 -26.19 1.82
CA LEU A 59 4.14 -27.20 2.60
C LEU A 59 3.19 -27.97 3.53
N GLU A 60 2.19 -27.29 4.08
CA GLU A 60 1.36 -27.86 5.14
C GLU A 60 0.01 -28.40 4.65
N SER A 61 -0.53 -27.87 3.55
CA SER A 61 -1.83 -28.32 3.02
C SER A 61 -1.82 -29.74 2.41
N HIS A 62 -0.65 -30.30 2.10
CA HIS A 62 -0.53 -31.66 1.53
C HIS A 62 -0.30 -32.75 2.58
N LEU A 63 0.16 -32.38 3.79
CA LEU A 63 0.49 -33.33 4.85
C LEU A 63 -0.76 -33.87 5.57
N SER A 64 -1.92 -33.25 5.34
CA SER A 64 -3.10 -33.36 6.18
C SER A 64 -4.32 -33.88 5.40
N THR A 65 -4.19 -34.98 4.67
CA THR A 65 -5.31 -35.60 3.92
C THR A 65 -6.48 -36.05 4.81
N GLN A 66 -6.27 -36.31 6.11
CA GLN A 66 -7.32 -36.63 7.09
C GLN A 66 -7.97 -35.41 7.76
N TYR A 67 -7.49 -34.19 7.51
CA TYR A 67 -7.90 -32.94 8.17
C TYR A 67 -8.49 -31.89 7.20
N ALA A 68 -8.59 -32.26 5.91
CA ALA A 68 -8.95 -31.42 4.77
C ALA A 68 -10.34 -30.74 4.83
N ASN A 69 -11.23 -31.14 5.75
CA ASN A 69 -12.59 -30.60 5.83
C ASN A 69 -12.81 -29.56 6.95
N GLY A 70 -11.78 -29.21 7.75
CA GLY A 70 -11.98 -28.20 8.80
C GLY A 70 -10.73 -27.61 9.47
N TRP A 71 -9.61 -28.33 9.54
CA TRP A 71 -8.39 -27.83 10.21
C TRP A 71 -7.66 -26.78 9.37
N ASP A 72 -7.65 -26.95 8.04
CA ASP A 72 -6.98 -26.01 7.13
C ASP A 72 -7.63 -24.61 7.16
N GLU A 73 -8.97 -24.55 7.16
CA GLU A 73 -9.74 -23.30 7.22
C GLU A 73 -9.72 -22.66 8.62
N SER A 74 -9.77 -23.46 9.69
CA SER A 74 -9.90 -22.93 11.06
C SER A 74 -8.58 -22.68 11.77
N PHE A 75 -7.54 -23.48 11.49
CA PHE A 75 -6.26 -23.43 12.20
C PHE A 75 -5.13 -22.93 11.29
N LEU A 76 -4.84 -23.59 10.17
CA LEU A 76 -3.72 -23.22 9.30
C LEU A 76 -3.89 -21.82 8.70
N LYS A 77 -5.06 -21.54 8.13
CA LYS A 77 -5.40 -20.22 7.58
C LYS A 77 -5.35 -19.13 8.64
N LYS A 78 -5.78 -19.44 9.87
CA LYS A 78 -5.74 -18.51 11.00
C LYS A 78 -4.30 -18.23 11.45
N ASP A 79 -3.47 -19.25 11.63
CA ASP A 79 -2.07 -19.09 11.99
C ASP A 79 -1.30 -18.27 10.95
N ILE A 80 -1.48 -18.59 9.65
CA ILE A 80 -0.89 -17.82 8.56
C ILE A 80 -1.40 -16.38 8.60
N LYS A 81 -2.70 -16.17 8.80
CA LYS A 81 -3.29 -14.83 8.90
C LYS A 81 -2.69 -14.05 10.07
N ASP A 82 -2.50 -14.66 11.23
CA ASP A 82 -1.95 -14.03 12.42
C ASP A 82 -0.47 -13.63 12.19
N LYS A 83 0.33 -14.50 11.56
CA LYS A 83 1.73 -14.18 11.17
C LYS A 83 1.82 -13.08 10.11
N VAL A 84 0.94 -13.11 9.12
CA VAL A 84 0.85 -12.06 8.09
C VAL A 84 0.41 -10.73 8.72
N ALA A 85 -0.55 -10.75 9.63
CA ALA A 85 -1.01 -9.55 10.36
C ALA A 85 0.11 -8.93 11.19
N GLU A 86 0.89 -9.76 11.88
CA GLU A 86 2.06 -9.34 12.64
C GLU A 86 3.11 -8.69 11.73
N TYR A 87 3.45 -9.33 10.60
CA TYR A 87 4.47 -8.85 9.67
C TYR A 87 4.09 -7.52 8.96
N ILE A 88 2.84 -7.40 8.53
CA ILE A 88 2.33 -6.17 7.91
C ILE A 88 2.32 -5.02 8.93
N GLY A 89 2.08 -5.33 10.21
CA GLY A 89 2.20 -4.40 11.32
C GLY A 89 0.87 -4.01 11.97
N PHE A 90 -0.17 -4.85 11.89
CA PHE A 90 -1.44 -4.62 12.56
C PHE A 90 -1.30 -4.60 14.10
N ASN A 91 -0.31 -5.30 14.64
CA ASN A 91 -0.02 -5.36 16.08
C ASN A 91 0.77 -4.13 16.58
N SER A 92 1.42 -3.39 15.69
CA SER A 92 2.22 -2.21 16.05
C SER A 92 1.43 -0.93 15.80
N SER A 93 1.08 -0.22 16.89
CA SER A 93 0.29 1.02 16.82
C SER A 93 0.95 2.09 15.91
N SER A 94 2.28 2.20 15.94
CA SER A 94 3.03 3.17 15.13
C SER A 94 2.96 2.83 13.63
N VAL A 95 3.20 1.57 13.26
CA VAL A 95 3.15 1.12 11.85
C VAL A 95 1.72 1.20 11.32
N LYS A 96 0.75 0.79 12.14
CA LYS A 96 -0.68 0.87 11.84
C LYS A 96 -1.14 2.29 11.53
N LYS A 97 -0.74 3.29 12.34
CA LYS A 97 -1.04 4.70 12.09
C LYS A 97 -0.32 5.25 10.86
N PHE A 98 0.94 4.85 10.64
CA PHE A 98 1.72 5.32 9.50
C PHE A 98 1.13 4.83 8.16
N LEU A 99 0.81 3.54 8.08
CA LEU A 99 0.23 2.87 6.92
C LEU A 99 -1.30 3.04 6.81
N ASN A 100 -1.93 3.72 7.78
CA ASN A 100 -3.38 3.89 7.90
C ASN A 100 -4.14 2.55 7.81
N LEU A 101 -3.70 1.48 8.49
CA LEU A 101 -4.37 0.17 8.40
C LEU A 101 -5.71 0.16 9.16
N GLN A 102 -6.72 -0.49 8.62
CA GLN A 102 -8.01 -0.71 9.30
C GLN A 102 -7.91 -1.88 10.29
N ASP A 103 -8.52 -1.78 11.49
CA ASP A 103 -8.36 -2.76 12.58
C ASP A 103 -8.60 -4.23 12.18
N SER A 104 -9.61 -4.47 11.34
CA SER A 104 -9.97 -5.79 10.80
C SER A 104 -9.77 -5.88 9.28
N GLY A 105 -8.90 -5.03 8.73
CA GLY A 105 -8.73 -4.87 7.28
C GLY A 105 -7.96 -5.97 6.56
N LEU A 106 -7.44 -6.98 7.26
CA LEU A 106 -6.71 -8.10 6.66
C LEU A 106 -7.64 -9.29 6.37
N GLU A 107 -7.76 -9.64 5.10
CA GLU A 107 -8.43 -10.85 4.62
C GLU A 107 -7.40 -11.73 3.91
N LEU A 108 -7.38 -13.02 4.26
CA LEU A 108 -6.60 -14.05 3.59
C LEU A 108 -7.60 -15.05 3.02
N ASP A 109 -7.68 -15.14 1.70
CA ASP A 109 -8.50 -16.12 0.99
C ASP A 109 -7.58 -17.12 0.27
N VAL A 110 -7.98 -18.39 0.28
CA VAL A 110 -7.22 -19.45 -0.38
C VAL A 110 -8.16 -20.32 -1.18
N GLN A 111 -8.06 -20.24 -2.51
CA GLN A 111 -8.89 -21.01 -3.42
C GLN A 111 -8.07 -22.18 -3.98
N ARG A 112 -8.49 -23.40 -3.67
CA ARG A 112 -7.88 -24.62 -4.19
C ARG A 112 -8.47 -24.93 -5.56
N THR A 113 -7.63 -25.02 -6.57
CA THR A 113 -7.98 -25.58 -7.89
C THR A 113 -7.31 -26.93 -8.07
N GLN A 114 -7.62 -27.64 -9.16
CA GLN A 114 -7.04 -28.97 -9.43
C GLN A 114 -5.50 -28.92 -9.57
N VAL A 115 -4.95 -27.82 -10.07
CA VAL A 115 -3.53 -27.67 -10.39
C VAL A 115 -2.82 -26.68 -9.45
N TRP A 116 -3.50 -25.58 -9.11
CA TRP A 116 -2.96 -24.46 -8.36
C TRP A 116 -3.77 -24.17 -7.10
N ASN A 117 -3.10 -23.68 -6.07
CA ASN A 117 -3.71 -22.98 -4.95
C ASN A 117 -3.50 -21.48 -5.16
N VAL A 118 -4.59 -20.73 -5.21
CA VAL A 118 -4.59 -19.27 -5.37
C VAL A 118 -4.70 -18.66 -3.98
N VAL A 119 -3.62 -18.02 -3.53
CA VAL A 119 -3.58 -17.33 -2.24
C VAL A 119 -3.73 -15.84 -2.49
N THR A 120 -4.76 -15.27 -1.87
CA THR A 120 -5.16 -13.89 -2.04
C THR A 120 -5.09 -13.18 -0.70
N ILE A 121 -4.24 -12.16 -0.61
CA ILE A 121 -4.17 -11.27 0.56
C ILE A 121 -4.83 -9.96 0.18
N ARG A 122 -5.82 -9.54 0.97
CA ARG A 122 -6.44 -8.21 0.88
C ARG A 122 -6.16 -7.42 2.13
N VAL A 123 -5.69 -6.19 1.95
CA VAL A 123 -5.46 -5.23 3.03
C VAL A 123 -6.30 -3.99 2.78
N ARG A 124 -7.16 -3.64 3.74
CA ARG A 124 -7.92 -2.39 3.74
C ARG A 124 -7.20 -1.33 4.57
N THR A 125 -7.04 -0.15 3.98
CA THR A 125 -6.59 1.05 4.67
C THR A 125 -7.77 1.94 5.03
N ASN A 126 -7.56 2.83 6.00
CA ASN A 126 -8.41 3.97 6.34
C ASN A 126 -7.95 5.21 5.53
N PRO A 127 -8.85 6.20 5.33
CA PRO A 127 -8.47 7.44 4.66
C PRO A 127 -7.33 8.14 5.42
N ALA A 128 -6.43 8.79 4.68
CA ALA A 128 -5.30 9.50 5.26
C ALA A 128 -5.71 10.74 6.09
N GLY A 129 -6.94 11.24 5.91
CA GLY A 129 -7.57 12.19 6.83
C GLY A 129 -6.83 13.52 6.93
N ILE A 130 -6.25 14.01 5.84
CA ILE A 130 -5.55 15.30 5.83
C ILE A 130 -6.61 16.40 5.88
N ALA A 131 -6.85 16.94 7.08
CA ALA A 131 -7.92 17.91 7.35
C ALA A 131 -7.90 19.13 6.41
N LEU A 132 -6.73 19.55 5.95
CA LEU A 132 -6.58 20.65 5.00
C LEU A 132 -7.15 20.33 3.61
N LEU A 133 -6.94 19.10 3.12
CA LEU A 133 -7.34 18.67 1.78
C LEU A 133 -8.79 18.19 1.74
N CYS A 134 -9.28 17.62 2.83
CA CYS A 134 -10.63 17.07 2.92
C CYS A 134 -11.70 18.09 3.35
N LYS A 135 -11.32 19.35 3.55
CA LYS A 135 -12.26 20.45 3.86
C LYS A 135 -13.08 20.88 2.64
N TYR A 136 -12.53 20.73 1.43
CA TYR A 136 -13.14 21.19 0.20
C TYR A 136 -13.86 20.03 -0.51
N PRO A 137 -15.06 20.25 -1.08
CA PRO A 137 -15.78 19.19 -1.77
C PRO A 137 -15.03 18.74 -3.04
N LYS A 138 -15.23 17.48 -3.43
CA LYS A 138 -14.57 16.83 -4.57
C LYS A 138 -14.65 17.65 -5.87
N GLN A 139 -15.79 18.29 -6.11
CA GLN A 139 -16.06 19.14 -7.29
C GLN A 139 -15.22 20.43 -7.31
N ALA A 140 -14.78 20.92 -6.15
CA ALA A 140 -13.93 22.11 -6.06
C ALA A 140 -12.45 21.78 -6.23
N VAL A 141 -12.03 20.53 -5.95
CA VAL A 141 -10.64 20.08 -6.06
C VAL A 141 -10.37 19.48 -7.44
N CYS A 142 -11.28 18.65 -7.94
CA CYS A 142 -11.22 18.05 -9.27
C CYS A 142 -12.10 18.85 -10.23
N VAL A 143 -11.57 19.99 -10.69
CA VAL A 143 -12.31 20.91 -11.58
C VAL A 143 -12.39 20.34 -13.01
N ASP A 144 -13.58 20.42 -13.60
CA ASP A 144 -14.04 19.74 -14.83
C ASP A 144 -13.18 19.91 -16.10
N GLN A 145 -12.26 20.87 -16.17
CA GLN A 145 -11.44 21.08 -17.38
C GLN A 145 -10.55 19.89 -17.72
N PHE A 146 -10.29 19.02 -16.73
CA PHE A 146 -9.61 17.75 -16.89
C PHE A 146 -10.27 16.70 -15.99
N GLN A 147 -11.50 16.27 -16.29
CA GLN A 147 -12.22 15.14 -15.65
C GLN A 147 -11.35 13.87 -15.61
N ASN A 148 -10.37 13.88 -14.71
CA ASN A 148 -9.35 12.89 -14.58
C ASN A 148 -9.85 11.96 -13.50
N LYS A 149 -10.28 10.77 -13.93
CA LYS A 149 -10.61 9.62 -13.08
C LYS A 149 -9.56 9.37 -11.97
N TYR A 150 -8.32 9.79 -12.21
CA TYR A 150 -7.22 9.77 -11.25
C TYR A 150 -7.35 10.79 -10.11
N CYS A 151 -7.83 12.01 -10.39
CA CYS A 151 -8.10 13.02 -9.36
C CYS A 151 -9.18 12.50 -8.40
N ASP A 152 -10.25 11.95 -8.95
CA ASP A 152 -11.35 11.40 -8.17
C ASP A 152 -10.89 10.23 -7.29
N SER A 153 -10.14 9.29 -7.86
CA SER A 153 -9.59 8.15 -7.10
C SER A 153 -8.56 8.58 -6.04
N GLY A 154 -7.82 9.66 -6.30
CA GLY A 154 -6.87 10.24 -5.36
C GLY A 154 -7.57 10.96 -4.20
N TYR A 155 -8.59 11.78 -4.50
CA TYR A 155 -9.41 12.43 -3.49
C TYR A 155 -10.11 11.40 -2.61
N ASP A 156 -10.67 10.34 -3.22
CA ASP A 156 -11.38 9.31 -2.47
C ASP A 156 -10.43 8.57 -1.51
N TYR A 157 -9.20 8.26 -1.95
CA TYR A 157 -8.16 7.66 -1.10
C TYR A 157 -7.77 8.53 0.10
N ILE A 158 -7.72 9.85 -0.09
CA ILE A 158 -7.30 10.77 0.97
C ILE A 158 -8.45 11.06 1.95
N CYS A 159 -9.69 11.16 1.45
CA CYS A 159 -10.77 11.84 2.18
C CYS A 159 -12.03 11.01 2.48
N THR A 160 -12.43 10.04 1.65
CA THR A 160 -13.75 9.39 1.79
C THR A 160 -13.67 7.88 1.99
N GLY A 161 -12.77 7.18 1.32
CA GLY A 161 -12.70 5.72 1.34
C GLY A 161 -11.26 5.26 1.23
N GLY A 162 -10.74 4.69 2.31
CA GLY A 162 -9.46 4.00 2.21
C GLY A 162 -9.51 2.88 1.16
N LYS A 163 -8.34 2.45 0.68
CA LYS A 163 -8.26 1.52 -0.46
C LYS A 163 -8.07 0.09 0.03
N ALA A 164 -8.71 -0.85 -0.68
CA ALA A 164 -8.36 -2.26 -0.60
C ALA A 164 -7.23 -2.52 -1.60
N LEU A 165 -6.10 -3.02 -1.11
CA LEU A 165 -5.02 -3.53 -1.93
C LEU A 165 -5.10 -5.05 -1.91
N GLU A 166 -4.93 -5.66 -3.08
CA GLU A 166 -5.01 -7.10 -3.26
C GLU A 166 -3.72 -7.60 -3.92
N VAL A 167 -3.12 -8.64 -3.34
CA VAL A 167 -2.00 -9.37 -3.93
C VAL A 167 -2.40 -10.82 -4.05
N VAL A 168 -2.30 -11.34 -5.28
CA VAL A 168 -2.65 -12.72 -5.63
C VAL A 168 -1.37 -13.48 -5.99
N LYS A 169 -1.18 -14.66 -5.39
CA LYS A 169 -0.07 -15.55 -5.71
C LYS A 169 -0.59 -16.95 -6.04
N TYR A 170 0.03 -17.55 -7.05
CA TYR A 170 -0.30 -18.88 -7.53
C TYR A 170 0.77 -19.86 -7.08
N VAL A 171 0.34 -20.97 -6.51
CA VAL A 171 1.23 -21.98 -5.92
C VAL A 171 0.80 -23.35 -6.42
N PRO A 172 1.72 -24.20 -6.92
CA PRO A 172 1.33 -25.52 -7.39
C PRO A 172 0.88 -26.41 -6.23
N ASN A 173 -0.05 -27.32 -6.51
CA ASN A 173 -0.62 -28.25 -5.54
C ASN A 173 0.33 -29.41 -5.14
N ARG A 174 1.59 -29.38 -5.55
CA ARG A 174 2.65 -30.31 -5.14
C ARG A 174 3.99 -29.58 -5.13
N ASP A 175 4.88 -29.95 -4.21
CA ASP A 175 6.25 -29.41 -4.12
C ASP A 175 7.24 -30.08 -5.10
N ARG A 176 6.74 -30.82 -6.11
CA ARG A 176 7.65 -31.43 -7.09
C ARG A 176 8.20 -30.30 -7.98
N PRO A 177 9.53 -30.10 -8.04
CA PRO A 177 10.10 -29.35 -9.15
C PRO A 177 9.63 -30.07 -10.42
N ILE A 178 8.87 -29.37 -11.26
CA ILE A 178 8.61 -29.86 -12.60
C ILE A 178 9.99 -29.87 -13.23
N ALA A 179 10.58 -31.06 -13.42
CA ALA A 179 11.81 -31.18 -14.18
C ALA A 179 11.56 -30.46 -15.50
N PHE A 180 12.37 -29.45 -15.78
CA PHE A 180 12.33 -28.76 -17.06
C PHE A 180 12.75 -29.78 -18.12
N VAL A 181 11.78 -30.51 -18.67
CA VAL A 181 12.01 -31.40 -19.79
C VAL A 181 12.11 -30.48 -21.00
N LEU A 182 13.34 -30.25 -21.47
CA LEU A 182 13.57 -29.66 -22.77
C LEU A 182 12.81 -30.52 -23.80
N PRO A 183 11.88 -29.96 -24.57
CA PRO A 183 11.19 -30.72 -25.60
C PRO A 183 12.23 -31.24 -26.59
N GLY A 184 12.46 -32.56 -26.59
CA GLY A 184 13.41 -33.23 -27.49
C GLY A 184 14.35 -34.27 -26.87
N LEU A 185 14.39 -34.46 -25.54
CA LEU A 185 15.14 -35.56 -24.92
C LEU A 185 14.17 -36.64 -24.40
N GLN A 186 13.80 -37.55 -25.29
CA GLN A 186 13.27 -38.87 -24.95
C GLN A 186 14.40 -39.87 -25.23
N ASP A 187 14.86 -40.57 -24.21
CA ASP A 187 15.52 -41.87 -24.38
C ASP A 187 14.44 -42.97 -24.36
#